data_AF-A0A2W7R2I3-F1
#
_entry.id   AF-A0A2W7R2I3-F1
#
_cell.length_a   1.000
_cell.length_b   1.000
_cell.length_c   1.000
_cell.angle_alpha   90.00
_cell.angle_beta   90.00
_cell.angle_gamma   90.00
#
_symmetry.space_group_name_H-M   'P 1'
#
loop_
_entity.id
_entity.type
_entity.pdbx_description
1 polymer ?
#
loop_
_entity_poly.entity_id
_entity_poly.type
_entity_poly.pdbx_seq_one_letter_code
_entity_poly.pdbx_strand_id
1 'polypeptide(L)'
;MKHDIKILYGILIIGVLVSVFHILNDQGGSALGNIIDTLTITSIILFLSTILFIFLSFKKHIRKISIWFLLILSCPLALMSMTHMTKELSLRLIETTTPDKFAYNVKVTTDKYERDKIQLQNLVDSLIKVKTVQRPSELTLKYFEGKTYNDSIERDWAIDLPIGLEYKESIIDTLFYSENGNEIVAGLLINKAFNKYIDYPNGGIEYFGKGFEFDQKNWKPFKMLKYSVTGYDNYKECSERLRYYYFKKIGTYENELNMNDTRFLNKIK
;
A
#
# COMPACT_ATOMS: atom_id res chain seq x y z
N MET A 1 -14.18 14.08 -44.22
CA MET A 1 -15.01 13.92 -43.01
C MET A 1 -15.98 12.70 -43.01
N LYS A 2 -15.84 11.73 -43.93
CA LYS A 2 -16.58 10.44 -43.93
C LYS A 2 -15.81 9.31 -43.22
N HIS A 3 -14.59 9.57 -42.75
CA HIS A 3 -13.69 8.57 -42.17
C HIS A 3 -13.51 8.72 -40.66
N ASP A 4 -14.05 9.77 -40.07
CA ASP A 4 -13.64 10.19 -38.74
C ASP A 4 -14.18 9.28 -37.62
N ILE A 5 -15.37 8.69 -37.79
CA ILE A 5 -15.88 7.65 -36.89
C ILE A 5 -15.11 6.33 -37.04
N LYS A 6 -14.58 6.04 -38.24
CA LYS A 6 -13.79 4.83 -38.47
C LYS A 6 -12.49 4.85 -37.66
N ILE A 7 -11.94 6.04 -37.40
CA ILE A 7 -10.78 6.22 -36.54
C ILE A 7 -11.09 5.78 -35.10
N LEU A 8 -12.25 6.16 -34.56
CA LEU A 8 -12.67 5.74 -33.21
C LEU A 8 -12.86 4.23 -33.11
N TYR A 9 -13.48 3.60 -34.12
CA TYR A 9 -13.57 2.14 -34.18
C TYR A 9 -12.20 1.48 -34.38
N GLY A 10 -11.28 2.13 -35.11
CA GLY A 10 -9.91 1.67 -35.28
C GLY A 10 -9.15 1.59 -33.96
N ILE A 11 -9.29 2.58 -33.08
CA ILE A 11 -8.70 2.56 -31.73
C ILE A 11 -9.18 1.34 -30.96
N LEU A 12 -10.49 1.07 -30.99
CA LEU A 12 -11.08 -0.08 -30.32
C LEU A 12 -10.56 -1.41 -30.88
N ILE A 13 -10.51 -1.54 -32.21
CA ILE A 13 -10.00 -2.76 -32.88
C ILE A 13 -8.53 -3.00 -32.54
N ILE A 14 -7.69 -1.97 -32.55
CA ILE A 14 -6.28 -2.08 -32.19
C ILE A 14 -6.15 -2.58 -30.74
N GLY A 15 -6.88 -1.98 -29.80
CA GLY A 15 -6.84 -2.42 -28.40
C GLY A 15 -7.23 -3.89 -28.23
N VAL A 16 -8.29 -4.34 -28.91
CA VAL A 16 -8.71 -5.75 -28.89
C VAL A 16 -7.63 -6.66 -29.49
N LEU A 17 -7.01 -6.28 -30.61
CA LEU A 17 -5.94 -7.06 -31.24
C LEU A 17 -4.72 -7.20 -30.34
N VAL A 18 -4.32 -6.11 -29.66
CA VAL A 18 -3.19 -6.14 -28.70
C VAL A 18 -3.54 -7.01 -27.50
N SER A 19 -4.78 -6.96 -26.98
CA SER A 19 -5.21 -7.87 -25.93
C SER A 19 -5.17 -9.34 -26.37
N VAL A 20 -5.60 -9.66 -27.58
CA VAL A 20 -5.49 -11.02 -28.15
C VAL A 20 -4.04 -11.45 -28.29
N PHE A 21 -3.15 -10.54 -28.71
CA PHE A 21 -1.72 -10.81 -28.78
C PHE A 21 -1.12 -11.15 -27.40
N HIS A 22 -1.53 -10.45 -26.34
CA HIS A 22 -1.11 -10.76 -24.97
C HIS A 22 -1.57 -12.16 -24.51
N ILE A 23 -2.76 -12.60 -24.92
CA ILE A 23 -3.25 -13.96 -24.65
C ILE A 23 -2.38 -15.01 -25.35
N LEU A 24 -2.01 -14.77 -26.61
CA LEU A 24 -1.29 -15.74 -27.43
C LEU A 24 0.18 -15.90 -27.04
N ASN A 25 0.79 -14.87 -26.45
CA ASN A 25 2.22 -14.85 -26.11
C ASN A 25 2.50 -14.98 -24.60
N ASP A 26 1.49 -15.36 -23.80
CA ASP A 26 1.72 -15.53 -22.37
C ASP A 26 2.58 -16.76 -22.09
N GLN A 27 3.76 -16.52 -21.53
CA GLN A 27 4.66 -17.57 -21.06
C GLN A 27 4.80 -17.57 -19.53
N GLY A 28 4.08 -16.69 -18.82
CA GLY A 28 4.34 -16.45 -17.39
C GLY A 28 3.12 -16.20 -16.51
N GLY A 29 1.88 -16.32 -17.02
CA GLY A 29 0.66 -16.09 -16.24
C GLY A 29 0.34 -14.61 -16.02
N SER A 30 1.03 -13.70 -16.71
CA SER A 30 0.85 -12.25 -16.60
C SER A 30 -0.15 -11.69 -17.63
N ALA A 31 -0.74 -12.53 -18.49
CA ALA A 31 -1.64 -12.09 -19.55
C ALA A 31 -2.79 -11.24 -19.05
N LEU A 32 -3.44 -11.64 -17.95
CA LEU A 32 -4.62 -10.93 -17.44
C LEU A 32 -4.29 -9.50 -17.03
N GLY A 33 -3.17 -9.27 -16.35
CA GLY A 33 -2.69 -7.92 -16.00
C GLY A 33 -2.44 -7.08 -17.25
N ASN A 34 -1.67 -7.62 -18.19
CA ASN A 34 -1.35 -6.92 -19.45
C ASN A 34 -2.60 -6.60 -20.30
N ILE A 35 -3.61 -7.48 -20.29
CA ILE A 35 -4.90 -7.25 -20.96
C ILE A 35 -5.67 -6.13 -20.28
N ILE A 36 -5.73 -6.12 -18.94
CA ILE A 36 -6.41 -5.08 -18.18
C ILE A 36 -5.74 -3.72 -18.43
N ASP A 37 -4.41 -3.66 -18.41
CA ASP A 37 -3.65 -2.44 -18.69
C ASP A 37 -3.90 -1.93 -20.11
N THR A 38 -3.85 -2.84 -21.10
CA THR A 38 -4.11 -2.52 -22.51
C THR A 38 -5.53 -1.98 -22.71
N LEU A 39 -6.53 -2.63 -22.11
CA LEU A 39 -7.92 -2.16 -22.17
C LEU A 39 -8.09 -0.83 -21.46
N THR A 40 -7.38 -0.60 -20.35
CA THR A 40 -7.42 0.67 -19.60
C THR A 40 -6.86 1.82 -20.43
N ILE A 41 -5.68 1.65 -21.03
CA ILE A 41 -5.07 2.64 -21.92
C ILE A 41 -5.97 2.91 -23.14
N THR A 42 -6.46 1.83 -23.79
CA THR A 42 -7.36 1.94 -24.94
C THR A 42 -8.62 2.72 -24.59
N SER A 43 -9.19 2.44 -23.41
CA SER A 43 -10.39 3.08 -22.92
C SER A 43 -10.20 4.58 -22.67
N ILE A 44 -9.07 4.99 -22.07
CA ILE A 44 -8.73 6.41 -21.87
C ILE A 44 -8.59 7.13 -23.22
N ILE A 45 -7.83 6.55 -24.15
CA ILE A 45 -7.60 7.15 -25.47
C ILE A 45 -8.92 7.27 -26.23
N LEU A 46 -9.76 6.23 -26.21
CA LEU A 46 -11.05 6.22 -26.88
C LEU A 46 -12.01 7.24 -26.25
N PHE A 47 -12.05 7.34 -24.92
CA PHE A 47 -12.90 8.29 -24.20
C PHE A 47 -12.52 9.73 -24.55
N LEU A 48 -11.24 10.10 -24.44
CA LEU A 48 -10.74 11.43 -24.77
C LEU A 48 -10.95 11.78 -26.25
N SER A 49 -10.65 10.83 -27.15
CA SER A 49 -10.85 11.01 -28.59
C SER A 49 -12.32 11.23 -28.94
N THR A 50 -13.23 10.50 -28.27
CA THR A 50 -14.67 10.64 -28.49
C THR A 50 -15.19 11.99 -27.98
N ILE A 51 -14.73 12.46 -26.82
CA ILE A 51 -15.05 13.80 -26.30
C ILE A 51 -14.55 14.90 -27.25
N LEU A 52 -13.28 14.82 -27.67
CA LEU A 52 -12.68 15.78 -28.60
C LEU A 52 -13.47 15.82 -29.93
N PHE A 53 -13.89 14.64 -30.40
CA PHE A 53 -14.66 14.51 -31.64
C PHE A 53 -16.06 15.13 -31.54
N ILE A 54 -16.73 14.99 -30.39
CA ILE A 54 -17.97 15.72 -30.11
C ILE A 54 -17.72 17.22 -30.11
N PHE A 55 -16.66 17.68 -29.45
CA PHE A 55 -16.35 19.11 -29.31
C PHE A 55 -16.09 19.80 -30.65
N LEU A 56 -15.31 19.18 -31.54
CA LEU A 56 -14.95 19.74 -32.85
C LEU A 56 -16.14 19.93 -33.81
N SER A 57 -17.23 19.19 -33.63
CA SER A 57 -18.40 19.28 -34.53
C SER A 57 -19.69 18.89 -33.80
N PHE A 58 -19.96 19.60 -32.71
CA PHE A 58 -21.02 19.33 -31.74
C PHE A 58 -22.40 19.07 -32.37
N LYS A 59 -22.90 20.00 -33.18
CA LYS A 59 -24.23 19.89 -33.82
C LYS A 59 -24.39 18.63 -34.67
N LYS A 60 -23.30 18.16 -35.29
CA LYS A 60 -23.29 17.01 -36.21
C LYS A 60 -23.12 15.68 -35.47
N HIS A 61 -22.35 15.67 -34.40
CA HIS A 61 -21.94 14.45 -33.70
C HIS A 61 -22.85 14.08 -32.54
N ILE A 62 -23.44 15.06 -31.84
CA ILE A 62 -24.30 14.78 -30.68
C ILE A 62 -25.54 13.93 -31.02
N ARG A 63 -26.00 13.97 -32.29
CA ARG A 63 -27.15 13.20 -32.78
C ARG A 63 -26.82 11.76 -33.18
N LYS A 64 -25.54 11.35 -33.16
CA LYS A 64 -25.13 10.02 -33.63
C LYS A 64 -25.08 9.02 -32.47
N ILE A 65 -25.93 8.00 -32.53
CA ILE A 65 -26.01 6.92 -31.52
C ILE A 65 -24.66 6.20 -31.34
N SER A 66 -23.91 5.98 -32.42
CA SER A 66 -22.60 5.32 -32.36
C SER A 66 -21.59 6.02 -31.46
N ILE A 67 -21.68 7.35 -31.36
CA ILE A 67 -20.79 8.15 -30.51
C ILE A 67 -21.14 7.95 -29.04
N TRP A 68 -22.43 7.94 -28.70
CA TRP A 68 -22.90 7.63 -27.35
C TRP A 68 -22.52 6.23 -26.90
N PHE A 69 -22.65 5.24 -27.80
CA PHE A 69 -22.22 3.87 -27.52
C PHE A 69 -20.73 3.79 -27.16
N LEU A 70 -19.85 4.40 -27.97
CA LEU A 70 -18.41 4.42 -27.71
C LEU A 70 -18.05 5.14 -26.41
N LEU A 71 -18.77 6.23 -26.10
CA LEU A 71 -18.54 7.01 -24.90
C LEU A 71 -18.97 6.23 -23.64
N ILE A 72 -20.13 5.57 -23.66
CA ILE A 72 -20.58 4.69 -22.56
C ILE A 72 -19.64 3.51 -22.37
N LEU A 73 -19.18 2.89 -23.47
CA LEU A 73 -18.29 1.73 -23.41
C LEU A 73 -16.92 2.07 -22.81
N SER A 74 -16.37 3.24 -23.14
CA SER A 74 -15.06 3.70 -22.66
C SER A 74 -15.10 4.38 -21.28
N CYS A 75 -16.27 4.84 -20.84
CA CYS A 75 -16.40 5.62 -19.61
C CYS A 75 -15.92 4.89 -18.33
N PRO A 76 -16.29 3.62 -18.04
CA PRO A 76 -16.00 3.01 -16.74
C PRO A 76 -14.51 2.86 -16.45
N LEU A 77 -13.76 2.28 -17.39
CA LEU A 77 -12.31 2.08 -17.24
C LEU A 77 -11.55 3.41 -17.27
N ALA A 78 -11.96 4.35 -18.13
CA ALA A 78 -11.35 5.66 -18.19
C ALA A 78 -11.54 6.43 -16.86
N LEU A 79 -12.75 6.43 -16.30
CA LEU A 79 -13.02 7.07 -15.01
C LEU A 79 -12.29 6.40 -13.85
N MET A 80 -12.23 5.06 -13.81
CA MET A 80 -11.49 4.34 -12.78
C MET A 80 -9.99 4.67 -12.82
N SER A 81 -9.39 4.68 -14.02
CA SER A 81 -7.99 5.07 -14.17
C SER A 81 -7.76 6.54 -13.85
N MET A 82 -8.63 7.44 -14.33
CA MET A 82 -8.51 8.87 -14.06
C MET A 82 -8.71 9.17 -12.57
N THR A 83 -9.58 8.46 -11.85
CA THR A 83 -9.73 8.61 -10.39
C THR A 83 -8.51 8.10 -9.64
N HIS A 84 -7.86 7.03 -10.10
CA HIS A 84 -6.59 6.58 -9.54
C HIS A 84 -5.46 7.59 -9.80
N MET A 85 -5.32 8.05 -11.05
CA MET A 85 -4.33 9.06 -11.45
C MET A 85 -4.57 10.41 -10.78
N THR A 86 -5.81 10.86 -10.63
CA THR A 86 -6.15 12.11 -9.94
C THR A 86 -5.98 11.99 -8.44
N LYS A 87 -6.25 10.82 -7.84
CA LYS A 87 -5.78 10.54 -6.47
C LYS A 87 -4.27 10.64 -6.43
N GLU A 88 -3.52 9.97 -7.30
CA GLU A 88 -2.06 10.03 -7.30
C GLU A 88 -1.50 11.45 -7.55
N LEU A 89 -2.09 12.21 -8.47
CA LEU A 89 -1.71 13.59 -8.76
C LEU A 89 -2.10 14.53 -7.64
N SER A 90 -3.33 14.43 -7.10
CA SER A 90 -3.72 15.20 -5.91
C SER A 90 -2.83 14.86 -4.72
N LEU A 91 -2.42 13.60 -4.56
CA LEU A 91 -1.40 13.22 -3.60
C LEU A 91 -0.09 13.98 -3.89
N ARG A 92 0.42 13.94 -5.13
CA ARG A 92 1.66 14.65 -5.51
C ARG A 92 1.56 16.19 -5.37
N LEU A 93 0.37 16.77 -5.53
CA LEU A 93 0.09 18.21 -5.55
C LEU A 93 -0.33 18.80 -4.20
N ILE A 94 -0.85 18.00 -3.25
CA ILE A 94 -1.09 18.45 -1.87
C ILE A 94 0.28 18.84 -1.28
N GLU A 95 0.40 20.11 -0.92
CA GLU A 95 1.58 20.69 -0.30
C GLU A 95 1.98 19.89 0.94
N THR A 96 3.27 19.60 1.00
CA THR A 96 3.89 18.78 2.03
C THR A 96 3.89 19.51 3.35
N THR A 97 3.56 18.84 4.45
CA THR A 97 3.89 19.34 5.80
C THR A 97 5.41 19.27 5.96
N THR A 98 6.10 20.30 5.50
CA THR A 98 7.52 20.51 5.78
C THR A 98 7.66 20.61 7.30
N PRO A 99 8.53 19.83 7.95
CA PRO A 99 8.75 19.93 9.39
C PRO A 99 9.07 21.37 9.79
N ASP A 100 8.33 21.93 10.75
CA ASP A 100 8.61 23.27 11.27
C ASP A 100 9.91 23.25 12.11
N LYS A 101 10.22 22.10 12.70
CA LYS A 101 11.42 21.85 13.49
C LYS A 101 12.03 20.49 13.13
N PHE A 102 13.12 20.52 12.37
CA PHE A 102 13.89 19.32 12.05
C PHE A 102 14.83 18.93 13.19
N ALA A 103 14.92 17.64 13.52
CA ALA A 103 16.09 17.07 14.21
C ALA A 103 16.84 16.16 13.24
N TYR A 104 17.81 16.72 12.53
CA TYR A 104 18.75 15.92 11.75
C TYR A 104 20.19 16.00 12.23
N ASN A 105 20.45 16.64 13.38
CA ASN A 105 21.77 16.63 14.01
C ASN A 105 21.94 15.49 15.04
N VAL A 106 21.10 14.46 14.99
CA VAL A 106 21.28 13.28 15.84
C VAL A 106 22.40 12.42 15.24
N LYS A 107 23.55 12.38 15.92
CA LYS A 107 24.73 11.61 15.47
C LYS A 107 24.62 10.17 15.97
N VAL A 108 24.09 9.29 15.13
CA VAL A 108 24.13 7.83 15.34
C VAL A 108 25.16 7.22 14.40
N THR A 109 26.02 6.34 14.91
CA THR A 109 26.99 5.62 14.06
C THR A 109 26.27 4.58 13.21
N THR A 110 26.77 4.33 11.99
CA THR A 110 26.21 3.32 11.09
C THR A 110 26.12 1.94 11.76
N ASP A 111 27.15 1.54 12.51
CA ASP A 111 27.16 0.26 13.22
C ASP A 111 26.07 0.15 14.27
N LYS A 112 25.78 1.24 15.01
CA LYS A 112 24.68 1.26 15.97
C LYS A 112 23.35 1.13 15.22
N TYR A 113 23.17 1.92 14.16
CA TYR A 113 21.95 1.92 13.37
C TYR A 113 21.60 0.54 12.81
N GLU A 114 22.57 -0.16 12.21
CA GLU A 114 22.34 -1.49 11.63
C GLU A 114 22.10 -2.56 12.71
N ARG A 115 22.81 -2.50 13.85
CA ARG A 115 22.53 -3.41 14.98
C ARG A 115 21.13 -3.22 15.54
N ASP A 116 20.72 -1.97 15.74
CA ASP A 116 19.41 -1.60 16.26
C ASP A 116 18.29 -2.07 15.31
N LYS A 117 18.49 -1.94 13.99
CA LYS A 117 17.59 -2.50 12.98
C LYS A 117 17.43 -4.01 13.12
N ILE A 118 18.54 -4.75 13.14
CA ILE A 118 18.51 -6.21 13.24
C ILE A 118 17.85 -6.66 14.55
N GLN A 119 18.14 -5.98 15.66
CA GLN A 119 17.54 -6.27 16.96
C GLN A 119 16.01 -6.09 16.92
N LEU A 120 15.53 -4.99 16.34
CA LEU A 120 14.10 -4.73 16.20
C LEU A 120 13.42 -5.70 15.23
N GLN A 121 14.05 -6.05 14.11
CA GLN A 121 13.54 -7.08 13.19
C GLN A 121 13.35 -8.40 13.91
N ASN A 122 14.36 -8.87 14.63
CA ASN A 122 14.29 -10.11 15.41
C ASN A 122 13.18 -10.07 16.48
N LEU A 123 12.98 -8.91 17.12
CA LEU A 123 11.90 -8.73 18.09
C LEU A 123 10.54 -8.83 17.39
N VAL A 124 10.33 -8.15 16.26
CA VAL A 124 9.09 -8.21 15.48
C VAL A 124 8.81 -9.64 15.01
N ASP A 125 9.81 -10.31 14.43
CA ASP A 125 9.70 -11.69 13.96
C ASP A 125 9.32 -12.64 15.11
N SER A 126 9.92 -12.46 16.29
CA SER A 126 9.57 -13.23 17.49
C SER A 126 8.11 -13.01 17.91
N LEU A 127 7.65 -11.76 17.93
CA LEU A 127 6.26 -11.42 18.28
C LEU A 127 5.25 -11.99 17.27
N ILE A 128 5.56 -11.92 15.97
CA ILE A 128 4.76 -12.54 14.91
C ILE A 128 4.75 -14.06 15.08
N LYS A 129 5.91 -14.67 15.34
CA LYS A 129 6.03 -16.12 15.50
C LYS A 129 5.21 -16.64 16.67
N VAL A 130 5.31 -16.01 17.85
CA VAL A 130 4.50 -16.36 19.03
C VAL A 130 3.00 -16.34 18.70
N LYS A 131 2.55 -15.37 17.90
CA LYS A 131 1.18 -15.31 17.37
C LYS A 131 0.88 -16.42 16.35
N THR A 132 1.77 -16.74 15.41
CA THR A 132 1.57 -17.88 14.48
C THR A 132 1.51 -19.23 15.19
N VAL A 133 2.13 -19.33 16.37
CA VAL A 133 2.07 -20.51 17.26
C VAL A 133 0.82 -20.49 18.15
N GLN A 134 -0.09 -19.51 18.01
CA GLN A 134 -1.50 -19.71 18.35
C GLN A 134 -2.15 -20.67 17.33
N ARG A 135 -1.62 -21.90 17.25
CA ARG A 135 -2.51 -23.04 17.10
C ARG A 135 -3.57 -22.88 18.18
N PRO A 136 -4.84 -23.22 17.91
CA PRO A 136 -5.75 -23.41 19.03
C PRO A 136 -4.99 -24.35 19.96
N SER A 137 -4.71 -23.91 21.19
CA SER A 137 -4.69 -24.91 22.22
C SER A 137 -6.03 -25.62 22.01
N GLU A 138 -6.01 -26.91 21.69
CA GLU A 138 -7.07 -27.75 22.22
C GLU A 138 -7.21 -27.27 23.65
N LEU A 139 -8.30 -26.53 23.92
CA LEU A 139 -8.50 -25.67 25.09
C LEU A 139 -7.78 -26.34 26.26
N THR A 140 -6.61 -25.84 26.65
CA THR A 140 -5.81 -26.59 27.61
C THR A 140 -6.52 -26.44 28.93
N LEU A 141 -7.35 -27.44 29.23
CA LEU A 141 -8.22 -27.55 30.38
C LEU A 141 -7.35 -27.39 31.62
N LYS A 142 -7.40 -26.22 32.26
CA LYS A 142 -6.72 -26.02 33.54
C LYS A 142 -7.64 -26.51 34.64
N TYR A 143 -7.14 -27.45 35.44
CA TYR A 143 -7.83 -27.97 36.60
C TYR A 143 -7.39 -27.19 37.84
N PHE A 144 -8.32 -26.49 38.47
CA PHE A 144 -8.10 -25.76 39.71
C PHE A 144 -9.34 -25.92 40.61
N GLU A 145 -9.14 -26.20 41.90
CA GLU A 145 -10.25 -26.41 42.87
C GLU A 145 -11.33 -27.43 42.43
N GLY A 146 -10.92 -28.52 41.77
CA GLY A 146 -11.86 -29.57 41.39
C GLY A 146 -12.69 -29.27 40.13
N LYS A 147 -12.46 -28.13 39.47
CA LYS A 147 -13.20 -27.70 38.28
C LYS A 147 -12.26 -27.40 37.13
N THR A 148 -12.77 -27.62 35.92
CA THR A 148 -12.02 -27.45 34.69
C THR A 148 -12.44 -26.15 34.01
N TYR A 149 -11.48 -25.27 33.76
CA TYR A 149 -11.72 -23.97 33.14
C TYR A 149 -11.16 -23.94 31.72
N ASN A 150 -11.94 -23.40 30.79
CA ASN A 150 -11.46 -23.05 29.47
C ASN A 150 -10.50 -21.86 29.59
N ASP A 151 -9.31 -21.97 28.99
CA ASP A 151 -8.34 -20.88 28.95
C ASP A 151 -8.92 -19.73 28.11
N SER A 152 -9.47 -18.73 28.78
CA SER A 152 -10.14 -17.57 28.18
C SER A 152 -9.21 -16.34 28.10
N ILE A 153 -7.89 -16.54 28.09
CA ILE A 153 -6.95 -15.43 28.00
C ILE A 153 -7.15 -14.75 26.65
N GLU A 154 -7.83 -13.61 26.69
CA GLU A 154 -7.86 -12.64 25.60
C GLU A 154 -6.44 -12.07 25.46
N ARG A 155 -5.67 -12.66 24.54
CA ARG A 155 -4.29 -12.26 24.31
C ARG A 155 -4.31 -10.98 23.50
N ASP A 156 -4.34 -9.87 24.22
CA ASP A 156 -4.14 -8.56 23.65
C ASP A 156 -2.75 -8.48 22.98
N TRP A 157 -2.67 -7.82 21.82
CA TRP A 157 -1.65 -8.10 20.81
C TRP A 157 -0.36 -7.32 21.09
N ALA A 158 0.78 -8.01 21.15
CA ALA A 158 2.08 -7.35 21.33
C ALA A 158 2.49 -6.45 20.15
N ILE A 159 1.90 -6.69 18.97
CA ILE A 159 2.02 -5.86 17.77
C ILE A 159 0.74 -5.93 16.93
N ASP A 160 0.21 -4.76 16.53
CA ASP A 160 -1.07 -4.63 15.83
C ASP A 160 -0.93 -4.77 14.30
N LEU A 161 -0.70 -5.99 13.83
CA LEU A 161 -0.58 -6.33 12.40
C LEU A 161 -1.82 -7.03 11.83
N PRO A 162 -2.09 -6.93 10.52
CA PRO A 162 -3.22 -7.62 9.88
C PRO A 162 -3.27 -9.13 10.17
N ILE A 163 -4.49 -9.64 10.35
CA ILE A 163 -4.77 -11.06 10.62
C ILE A 163 -4.95 -11.79 9.28
N GLY A 164 -4.47 -13.03 9.18
CA GLY A 164 -4.74 -13.89 8.03
C GLY A 164 -3.75 -13.81 6.87
N LEU A 165 -2.66 -13.06 7.03
CA LEU A 165 -1.52 -13.04 6.11
C LEU A 165 -0.44 -14.01 6.58
N GLU A 166 0.20 -14.70 5.64
CA GLU A 166 1.34 -15.56 5.94
C GLU A 166 2.62 -14.73 5.86
N TYR A 167 3.09 -14.25 7.01
CA TYR A 167 4.31 -13.45 7.12
C TYR A 167 5.53 -14.28 6.74
N LYS A 168 6.35 -13.74 5.84
CA LYS A 168 7.61 -14.35 5.41
C LYS A 168 8.81 -13.64 6.01
N GLU A 169 8.78 -12.32 6.09
CA GLU A 169 9.92 -11.51 6.54
C GLU A 169 9.45 -10.13 7.03
N SER A 170 10.03 -9.66 8.14
CA SER A 170 9.86 -8.29 8.64
C SER A 170 11.12 -7.46 8.42
N ILE A 171 10.94 -6.27 7.83
CA ILE A 171 11.99 -5.36 7.43
C ILE A 171 11.79 -4.04 8.15
N ILE A 172 12.74 -3.66 9.00
CA ILE A 172 12.80 -2.31 9.54
C ILE A 172 13.44 -1.43 8.46
N ASP A 173 12.65 -0.55 7.87
CA ASP A 173 13.09 0.31 6.76
C ASP A 173 13.91 1.49 7.27
N THR A 174 13.34 2.23 8.24
CA THR A 174 13.91 3.46 8.78
C THR A 174 13.72 3.51 10.30
N LEU A 175 14.72 3.99 11.05
CA LEU A 175 14.65 4.23 12.49
C LEU A 175 14.82 5.71 12.84
N PHE A 176 14.07 6.12 13.87
CA PHE A 176 14.13 7.44 14.47
C PHE A 176 14.60 7.34 15.91
N TYR A 177 15.50 8.26 16.27
CA TYR A 177 16.09 8.33 17.59
C TYR A 177 15.60 9.56 18.33
N SER A 178 15.63 9.51 19.65
CA SER A 178 15.47 10.68 20.50
C SER A 178 16.57 11.71 20.24
N GLU A 179 16.37 12.96 20.67
CA GLU A 179 17.31 14.06 20.41
C GLU A 179 18.75 13.78 20.87
N ASN A 180 18.93 12.95 21.91
CA ASN A 180 20.24 12.56 22.42
C ASN A 180 20.88 11.39 21.65
N GLY A 181 20.17 10.79 20.68
CA GLY A 181 20.65 9.67 19.85
C GLY A 181 20.75 8.33 20.56
N ASN A 182 20.30 8.24 21.80
CA ASN A 182 20.48 7.04 22.62
C ASN A 182 19.35 6.04 22.43
N GLU A 183 18.11 6.52 22.33
CA GLU A 183 16.91 5.69 22.34
C GLU A 183 16.20 5.72 20.99
N ILE A 184 15.68 4.58 20.55
CA ILE A 184 14.83 4.47 19.38
C ILE A 184 13.41 4.85 19.82
N VAL A 185 12.79 5.79 19.13
CA VAL A 185 11.45 6.30 19.48
C VAL A 185 10.39 5.89 18.48
N ALA A 186 10.78 5.70 17.23
CA ALA A 186 9.85 5.37 16.16
C ALA A 186 10.58 4.73 14.97
N GLY A 187 9.82 4.19 14.03
CA GLY A 187 10.38 3.66 12.80
C GLY A 187 9.33 3.30 11.76
N LEU A 188 9.83 2.81 10.63
CA LEU A 188 9.03 2.27 9.54
C LEU A 188 9.24 0.76 9.46
N LEU A 189 8.16 -0.01 9.56
CA LEU A 189 8.16 -1.45 9.44
C LEU A 189 7.50 -1.83 8.10
N ILE A 190 8.16 -2.67 7.33
CA ILE A 190 7.64 -3.28 6.09
C ILE A 190 7.64 -4.79 6.29
N ASN A 191 6.51 -5.43 6.03
CA ASN A 191 6.38 -6.87 6.07
C ASN A 191 6.22 -7.40 4.65
N LYS A 192 6.97 -8.45 4.36
CA LYS A 192 6.76 -9.32 3.22
C LYS A 192 5.84 -10.45 3.67
N ALA A 193 4.69 -10.58 3.03
CA ALA A 193 3.78 -11.69 3.28
C ALA A 193 3.38 -12.37 1.99
N PHE A 194 3.00 -13.63 2.11
CA PHE A 194 2.29 -14.33 1.06
C PHE A 194 0.80 -14.08 1.21
N ASN A 195 0.19 -13.62 0.13
CA ASN A 195 -1.23 -13.37 0.02
C ASN A 195 -1.83 -14.32 -1.03
N LYS A 196 -2.60 -15.30 -0.56
CA LYS A 196 -3.25 -16.32 -1.40
C LYS A 196 -4.30 -15.75 -2.37
N TYR A 197 -4.74 -14.52 -2.16
CA TYR A 197 -5.75 -13.86 -2.98
C TYR A 197 -5.15 -13.01 -4.10
N ILE A 198 -3.86 -12.68 -4.01
CA ILE A 198 -3.13 -12.07 -5.12
C ILE A 198 -2.89 -13.15 -6.17
N ASP A 199 -3.15 -12.85 -7.44
CA ASP A 199 -2.93 -13.77 -8.56
C ASP A 199 -3.53 -15.17 -8.35
N TYR A 200 -4.77 -15.20 -7.84
CA TYR A 200 -5.50 -16.44 -7.60
C TYR A 200 -5.54 -17.32 -8.86
N PRO A 201 -5.22 -18.63 -8.77
CA PRO A 201 -5.07 -19.43 -7.55
C PRO A 201 -3.65 -19.51 -6.97
N ASN A 202 -2.65 -18.92 -7.62
CA ASN A 202 -1.25 -19.16 -7.30
C ASN A 202 -0.77 -18.44 -6.04
N GLY A 203 -1.45 -17.34 -5.67
CA GLY A 203 -0.99 -16.48 -4.59
C GLY A 203 0.19 -15.63 -5.03
N GLY A 204 0.41 -14.52 -4.35
CA GLY A 204 1.51 -13.59 -4.63
C GLY A 204 2.25 -13.17 -3.37
N ILE A 205 3.45 -12.63 -3.57
CA ILE A 205 4.17 -11.92 -2.52
C ILE A 205 3.66 -10.48 -2.50
N GLU A 206 3.25 -10.04 -1.32
CA GLU A 206 2.83 -8.67 -1.07
C GLU A 206 3.75 -8.03 -0.02
N TYR A 207 4.11 -6.77 -0.27
CA TYR A 207 4.75 -5.90 0.68
C TYR A 207 3.74 -4.91 1.23
N PHE A 208 3.66 -4.85 2.55
CA PHE A 208 2.89 -3.82 3.23
C PHE A 208 3.69 -3.19 4.36
N GLY A 209 3.53 -1.88 4.50
CA GLY A 209 4.29 -1.05 5.41
C GLY A 209 3.39 -0.27 6.35
N LYS A 210 3.91 0.01 7.55
CA LYS A 210 3.25 0.85 8.55
C LYS A 210 4.32 1.46 9.47
N GLY A 211 4.13 2.71 9.87
CA GLY A 211 4.99 3.34 10.86
C GLY A 211 4.66 2.83 12.26
N PHE A 212 5.61 2.94 13.20
CA PHE A 212 5.42 2.57 14.59
C PHE A 212 6.09 3.57 15.54
N GLU A 213 5.51 3.69 16.74
CA GLU A 213 6.18 4.21 17.94
C GLU A 213 6.79 3.02 18.69
N PHE A 214 7.97 3.21 19.28
CA PHE A 214 8.68 2.18 20.03
C PHE A 214 8.88 2.60 21.47
N ASP A 215 8.40 1.76 22.39
CA ASP A 215 8.62 1.91 23.83
C ASP A 215 9.12 0.60 24.42
N GLN A 216 10.43 0.51 24.64
CA GLN A 216 11.07 -0.69 25.18
C GLN A 216 10.56 -1.08 26.58
N LYS A 217 10.01 -0.13 27.35
CA LYS A 217 9.54 -0.38 28.73
C LYS A 217 8.10 -0.89 28.75
N ASN A 218 7.38 -0.77 27.64
CA ASN A 218 6.00 -1.21 27.54
C ASN A 218 5.91 -2.71 27.21
N TRP A 219 4.90 -3.37 27.75
CA TRP A 219 4.59 -4.76 27.43
C TRP A 219 4.17 -4.94 25.96
N LYS A 220 3.59 -3.88 25.35
CA LYS A 220 3.44 -3.72 23.90
C LYS A 220 4.48 -2.74 23.39
N PRO A 221 5.68 -3.20 23.03
CA PRO A 221 6.75 -2.28 22.67
C PRO A 221 6.52 -1.59 21.32
N PHE A 222 5.61 -2.10 20.48
CA PHE A 222 5.27 -1.49 19.20
C PHE A 222 3.83 -0.98 19.20
N LYS A 223 3.69 0.32 19.01
CA LYS A 223 2.39 0.95 18.75
C LYS A 223 2.32 1.40 17.31
N MET A 224 1.54 0.67 16.50
CA MET A 224 1.47 0.88 15.06
C MET A 224 0.67 2.15 14.72
N LEU A 225 1.25 3.03 13.91
CA LEU A 225 0.65 4.31 13.52
C LEU A 225 -0.49 4.13 12.50
N LYS A 226 -1.46 5.04 12.46
CA LYS A 226 -2.73 4.90 11.72
C LYS A 226 -2.62 4.46 10.24
N TYR A 227 -1.64 4.96 9.49
CA TYR A 227 -1.59 4.78 8.04
C TYR A 227 -0.80 3.54 7.63
N SER A 228 -1.45 2.62 6.93
CA SER A 228 -0.76 1.51 6.28
C SER A 228 -0.67 1.71 4.78
N VAL A 229 0.35 1.10 4.19
CA VAL A 229 0.59 1.00 2.75
C VAL A 229 0.53 -0.49 2.41
N THR A 230 -0.29 -0.91 1.44
CA THR A 230 -0.52 -2.32 1.08
C THR A 230 -0.61 -2.46 -0.44
N GLY A 231 -0.55 -3.68 -0.97
CA GLY A 231 -0.76 -4.01 -2.38
C GLY A 231 0.46 -3.76 -3.28
N TYR A 232 1.67 -3.86 -2.74
CA TYR A 232 2.90 -3.67 -3.51
C TYR A 232 3.62 -4.98 -3.74
N ASP A 233 3.97 -5.29 -4.99
CA ASP A 233 4.73 -6.50 -5.32
C ASP A 233 6.25 -6.29 -5.13
N ASN A 234 6.66 -5.04 -4.91
CA ASN A 234 8.05 -4.62 -4.79
C ASN A 234 8.30 -3.86 -3.46
N TYR A 235 9.34 -4.26 -2.73
CA TYR A 235 9.83 -3.59 -1.54
C TYR A 235 10.10 -2.10 -1.77
N LYS A 236 10.77 -1.74 -2.88
CA LYS A 236 11.21 -0.36 -3.14
C LYS A 236 10.01 0.58 -3.24
N GLU A 237 8.99 0.20 -3.99
CA GLU A 237 7.77 1.00 -4.16
C GLU A 237 7.00 1.12 -2.84
N CYS A 238 6.91 0.02 -2.08
CA CYS A 238 6.31 0.03 -0.75
C CYS A 238 7.04 1.01 0.19
N SER A 239 8.38 0.96 0.21
CA SER A 239 9.24 1.84 1.02
C SER A 239 9.09 3.31 0.61
N GLU A 240 9.22 3.62 -0.67
CA GLU A 240 9.06 4.99 -1.18
C GLU A 240 7.68 5.55 -0.85
N ARG A 241 6.64 4.72 -0.97
CA ARG A 241 5.29 5.12 -0.62
C ARG A 241 5.13 5.35 0.88
N LEU A 242 5.68 4.46 1.70
CA LEU A 242 5.62 4.56 3.15
C LEU A 242 6.33 5.83 3.65
N ARG A 243 7.54 6.09 3.14
CA ARG A 243 8.29 7.33 3.39
C ARG A 243 7.53 8.55 2.92
N TYR A 244 6.90 8.48 1.75
CA TYR A 244 6.04 9.55 1.27
C TYR A 244 4.89 9.84 2.26
N TYR A 245 4.23 8.82 2.83
CA TYR A 245 3.18 9.04 3.82
C TYR A 245 3.68 9.67 5.12
N TYR A 246 4.75 9.14 5.69
CA TYR A 246 5.22 9.51 7.02
C TYR A 246 6.20 10.69 7.05
N PHE A 247 6.91 10.95 5.95
CA PHE A 247 7.92 12.00 5.85
C PHE A 247 7.47 13.20 5.03
N LYS A 248 6.38 13.08 4.27
CA LYS A 248 5.99 14.10 3.30
C LYS A 248 4.51 14.46 3.36
N LYS A 249 3.63 13.47 3.41
CA LYS A 249 2.20 13.70 3.16
C LYS A 249 1.39 13.98 4.43
N ILE A 250 1.70 13.38 5.56
CA ILE A 250 0.72 13.41 6.64
C ILE A 250 1.40 13.75 7.94
N GLY A 251 0.80 14.73 8.56
CA GLY A 251 0.80 14.85 9.96
C GLY A 251 0.17 13.65 10.69
N THR A 252 0.96 12.70 11.19
CA THR A 252 0.45 11.38 11.62
C THR A 252 0.48 11.18 13.13
N TYR A 253 -0.40 11.92 13.81
CA TYR A 253 -1.27 11.45 14.90
C TYR A 253 -2.51 12.38 14.85
N GLU A 254 -3.43 12.33 15.80
CA GLU A 254 -4.63 13.23 15.89
C GLU A 254 -4.39 14.75 15.75
N ASN A 255 -3.14 15.22 15.53
CA ASN A 255 -2.71 16.63 15.46
C ASN A 255 -1.79 16.99 14.27
N GLU A 256 -1.70 16.17 13.22
CA GLU A 256 -1.03 16.58 11.97
C GLU A 256 0.52 16.82 12.00
N LEU A 257 1.35 16.00 12.67
CA LEU A 257 2.84 16.11 12.62
C LEU A 257 3.62 15.01 11.88
N ASN A 258 4.64 15.41 11.10
CA ASN A 258 5.56 14.56 10.34
C ASN A 258 6.49 13.75 11.26
N MET A 259 6.89 12.51 10.90
CA MET A 259 7.84 11.74 11.73
C MET A 259 9.23 12.38 11.87
N ASN A 260 9.60 13.24 10.92
CA ASN A 260 10.84 14.03 10.96
C ASN A 260 10.73 15.30 11.82
N ASP A 261 9.55 15.59 12.38
CA ASP A 261 9.31 16.76 13.22
C ASP A 261 9.67 16.47 14.68
N THR A 262 10.46 17.33 15.32
CA THR A 262 10.83 17.14 16.73
C THR A 262 9.63 17.16 17.67
N ARG A 263 8.52 17.83 17.30
CA ARG A 263 7.29 17.82 18.08
C ARG A 263 6.67 16.41 18.12
N PHE A 264 6.79 15.65 17.02
CA PHE A 264 6.38 14.25 17.00
C PHE A 264 7.29 13.42 17.90
N LEU A 265 8.61 13.52 17.73
CA LEU A 265 9.59 12.74 18.48
C LEU A 265 9.56 13.00 20.00
N ASN A 266 9.34 14.24 20.41
CA ASN A 266 9.27 14.62 21.83
C ASN A 266 7.96 14.23 22.51
N LYS A 267 6.87 14.00 21.75
CA LYS A 267 5.59 13.55 22.32
C LYS A 267 5.63 12.09 22.78
N ILE A 268 6.59 11.31 22.25
CA ILE A 268 6.74 9.88 22.53
C ILE A 268 7.47 9.63 23.87
N LYS A 269 7.87 10.69 24.60
CA LYS A 269 8.49 10.61 25.94
C LYS A 269 7.51 10.28 27.06
#